data_AF-A0A229VX67-F1
#
_entry.id   AF-A0A229VX67-F1
#
_cell.length_a   1.000
_cell.length_b   1.000
_cell.length_c   1.000
_cell.angle_alpha   90.00
_cell.angle_beta   90.00
_cell.angle_gamma   90.00
#
_symmetry.space_group_name_H-M   'P 1'
#
loop_
_entity.id
_entity.type
_entity.pdbx_description
1 polymer ?
#
loop_
_entity_poly.entity_id
_entity_poly.type
_entity_poly.pdbx_seq_one_letter_code
_entity_poly.pdbx_strand_id
1 'polypeptide(L)'
;MADERRDDATAFPGADALLGELARSEFPVSDDVIERLRPIYAHLAGVSPDDPEFERYLREDVIEHETFDRADAIDISDSVLDVSARHKNDPALLPVFFIAFEWFHRCEFDAERRLRYWGRFVPLMNVCLGAFSLYQYALSMFHLYGGDERRAEIASRKALDIAPDHIGFLNTYTEQILDRVERELISTGRQMPEDDDERSLTELLTMFDKRPREGWHPIFHVSYGRILACLGRYGEAQSEFSQAVDIENARYNAWRESRDDSGDGAGKGKTIKESTYVTEMNEIFDARNTCNMLSNMRSLSSVIDDAQSAQRDRARELDDKMDELGRRFDNERIDMLEFIGFFAGIISFVIASIQLGDGLEFPTRALMVLLLMGSLLVAFGSFSALLESGRAVDPRESKRGHVFGLRAGLVTVIALGLIVIVVALLLYLVIR
;
A
#
# COMPACT_ATOMS: atom_id res chain seq x y z
N MET A 1 4.70 -48.69 -49.04
CA MET A 1 3.86 -47.65 -49.68
C MET A 1 2.45 -47.79 -49.13
N ALA A 2 2.26 -47.34 -47.91
CA ALA A 2 0.94 -47.04 -47.37
C ALA A 2 0.83 -45.52 -47.49
N ASP A 3 -0.05 -45.09 -48.38
CA ASP A 3 -0.38 -43.70 -48.65
C ASP A 3 -1.19 -43.21 -47.44
N GLU A 4 -0.52 -42.50 -46.53
CA GLU A 4 -1.18 -41.78 -45.45
C GLU A 4 -2.04 -40.69 -46.08
N ARG A 5 -3.34 -40.98 -46.23
CA ARG A 5 -4.37 -39.96 -46.30
C ARG A 5 -4.26 -39.13 -45.03
N ARG A 6 -3.50 -38.04 -45.08
CA ARG A 6 -3.76 -36.86 -44.27
C ARG A 6 -5.17 -36.43 -44.67
N ASP A 7 -6.15 -36.80 -43.85
CA ASP A 7 -7.40 -36.06 -43.83
C ASP A 7 -7.00 -34.60 -43.57
N ASP A 8 -7.24 -33.74 -44.55
CA ASP A 8 -7.19 -32.28 -44.43
C ASP A 8 -8.26 -31.87 -43.42
N ALA A 9 -7.98 -32.11 -42.14
CA ALA A 9 -8.75 -31.61 -41.03
C ALA A 9 -8.45 -30.11 -40.94
N THR A 10 -9.18 -29.32 -41.73
CA THR A 10 -9.23 -27.88 -41.54
C THR A 10 -9.85 -27.61 -40.15
N ALA A 11 -9.21 -26.77 -39.34
CA ALA A 11 -9.69 -26.39 -38.01
C ALA A 11 -11.08 -25.73 -38.03
N PHE A 12 -11.56 -25.33 -39.21
CA PHE A 12 -12.91 -24.80 -39.44
C PHE A 12 -13.66 -25.60 -40.50
N PRO A 13 -14.17 -26.81 -40.15
CA PRO A 13 -15.09 -27.52 -41.02
C PRO A 13 -16.33 -26.64 -41.22
N GLY A 14 -16.63 -26.28 -42.46
CA GLY A 14 -17.78 -25.43 -42.78
C GLY A 14 -17.48 -23.93 -42.92
N ALA A 15 -16.22 -23.50 -42.88
CA ALA A 15 -15.86 -22.09 -43.16
C ALA A 15 -16.44 -21.58 -44.48
N ASP A 16 -16.32 -22.35 -45.58
CA ASP A 16 -16.91 -21.97 -46.88
C ASP A 16 -18.44 -21.89 -46.85
N ALA A 17 -19.09 -22.78 -46.08
CA ALA A 17 -20.53 -22.75 -45.92
C ALA A 17 -20.95 -21.49 -45.15
N LEU A 18 -20.27 -21.17 -44.05
CA LEU A 18 -20.49 -19.96 -43.28
C LEU A 18 -20.27 -18.70 -44.13
N LEU A 19 -19.16 -18.60 -44.86
CA LEU A 19 -18.90 -17.46 -45.75
C LEU A 19 -20.01 -17.30 -46.80
N GLY A 20 -20.49 -18.42 -47.37
CA GLY A 20 -21.62 -18.41 -48.29
C GLY A 20 -22.96 -18.06 -47.63
N GLU A 21 -23.13 -18.29 -46.33
CA GLU A 21 -24.28 -17.82 -45.55
C GLU A 21 -24.18 -16.33 -45.23
N LEU A 22 -22.99 -15.84 -44.85
CA LEU A 22 -22.75 -14.42 -44.57
C LEU A 22 -23.00 -13.53 -45.80
N ALA A 23 -22.70 -14.03 -47.00
CA ALA A 23 -22.99 -13.35 -48.26
C ALA A 23 -24.49 -13.33 -48.63
N ARG A 24 -25.30 -14.19 -48.00
CA ARG A 24 -26.73 -14.38 -48.30
C ARG A 24 -27.64 -14.10 -47.10
N SER A 25 -27.10 -13.53 -46.03
CA SER A 25 -27.85 -13.17 -44.84
C SER A 25 -28.82 -12.01 -45.13
N GLU A 26 -29.69 -11.68 -44.18
CA GLU A 26 -30.54 -10.49 -44.27
C GLU A 26 -29.72 -9.19 -44.37
N PHE A 27 -28.49 -9.21 -43.84
CA PHE A 27 -27.51 -8.13 -43.87
C PHE A 27 -26.23 -8.62 -44.59
N PRO A 28 -26.26 -8.78 -45.92
CA PRO A 28 -25.23 -9.52 -46.64
C PRO A 28 -23.89 -8.81 -46.58
N VAL A 29 -22.85 -9.60 -46.29
CA VAL A 29 -21.46 -9.18 -46.39
C VAL A 29 -21.07 -9.12 -47.86
N SER A 30 -20.41 -8.03 -48.29
CA SER A 30 -20.02 -7.86 -49.70
C SER A 30 -19.04 -8.94 -50.17
N ASP A 31 -19.07 -9.27 -51.47
CA ASP A 31 -18.14 -10.26 -52.06
C ASP A 31 -16.67 -9.89 -51.81
N ASP A 32 -16.34 -8.59 -51.81
CA ASP A 32 -15.00 -8.08 -51.51
C ASP A 32 -14.56 -8.36 -50.06
N VAL A 33 -15.49 -8.30 -49.10
CA VAL A 33 -15.22 -8.69 -47.71
C VAL A 33 -15.07 -10.20 -47.59
N ILE A 34 -15.91 -10.99 -48.28
CA ILE A 34 -15.81 -12.46 -48.29
C ILE A 34 -14.46 -12.93 -48.85
N GLU A 35 -13.99 -12.33 -49.94
CA GLU A 35 -12.69 -12.67 -50.52
C GLU A 35 -11.51 -12.26 -49.63
N ARG A 36 -11.65 -11.21 -48.79
CA ARG A 36 -10.68 -10.87 -47.74
C ARG A 36 -10.74 -11.84 -46.55
N LEU A 37 -11.91 -12.38 -46.21
CA LEU A 37 -12.06 -13.35 -45.12
C LEU A 37 -11.50 -14.73 -45.47
N ARG A 38 -11.65 -15.19 -46.72
CA ARG A 38 -11.18 -16.50 -47.17
C ARG A 38 -9.71 -16.83 -46.82
N PRO A 39 -8.72 -15.97 -47.10
CA PRO A 39 -7.32 -16.24 -46.71
C PRO A 39 -7.10 -16.26 -45.20
N ILE A 40 -7.87 -15.49 -44.42
CA ILE A 40 -7.81 -15.49 -42.95
C ILE A 40 -8.24 -16.85 -42.41
N TYR A 41 -9.37 -17.40 -42.89
CA TYR A 41 -9.81 -18.74 -42.52
C TYR A 41 -8.81 -19.82 -42.94
N ALA A 42 -8.23 -19.68 -44.13
CA ALA A 42 -7.22 -20.63 -44.61
C ALA A 42 -5.97 -20.62 -43.73
N HIS A 43 -5.51 -19.44 -43.28
CA HIS A 43 -4.39 -19.33 -42.34
C HIS A 43 -4.71 -19.98 -40.99
N LEU A 44 -5.88 -19.68 -40.44
CA LEU A 44 -6.30 -20.17 -39.13
C LEU A 44 -6.74 -21.64 -39.13
N ALA A 45 -6.90 -22.28 -40.29
CA ALA A 45 -7.30 -23.68 -40.41
C ALA A 45 -6.31 -24.66 -39.74
N GLY A 46 -5.10 -24.24 -39.39
CA GLY A 46 -4.12 -25.06 -38.65
C GLY A 46 -3.94 -24.67 -37.18
N VAL A 47 -4.61 -23.61 -36.71
CA VAL A 47 -4.34 -22.97 -35.42
C VAL A 47 -5.53 -23.21 -34.49
N SER A 48 -5.26 -23.72 -33.28
CA SER A 48 -6.32 -23.90 -32.27
C SER A 48 -6.89 -22.53 -31.87
N PRO A 49 -8.22 -22.37 -31.72
CA PRO A 49 -8.81 -21.14 -31.21
C PRO A 49 -8.31 -20.75 -29.80
N ASP A 50 -7.81 -21.71 -29.01
CA ASP A 50 -7.28 -21.46 -27.68
C ASP A 50 -5.76 -21.15 -27.68
N ASP A 51 -5.11 -21.21 -28.84
CA ASP A 51 -3.69 -20.87 -29.00
C ASP A 51 -3.51 -19.35 -29.08
N PRO A 52 -2.54 -18.75 -28.35
CA PRO A 52 -2.17 -17.34 -28.49
C PRO A 52 -1.93 -16.87 -29.92
N GLU A 53 -1.43 -17.73 -30.80
CA GLU A 53 -1.20 -17.39 -32.21
C GLU A 53 -2.51 -17.02 -32.93
N PHE A 54 -3.63 -17.64 -32.54
CA PHE A 54 -4.94 -17.38 -33.12
C PHE A 54 -5.41 -15.94 -32.89
N GLU A 55 -5.39 -15.52 -31.62
CA GLU A 55 -5.76 -14.17 -31.21
C GLU A 55 -4.77 -13.16 -31.77
N ARG A 56 -3.46 -13.45 -31.69
CA ARG A 56 -2.39 -12.60 -32.18
C ARG A 56 -2.53 -12.30 -33.67
N TYR A 57 -2.77 -13.33 -34.51
CA TYR A 57 -2.95 -13.15 -35.95
C TYR A 57 -4.15 -12.26 -36.27
N LEU A 58 -5.30 -12.52 -35.65
CA LEU A 58 -6.49 -11.68 -35.87
C LEU A 58 -6.27 -10.24 -35.42
N ARG A 59 -5.64 -10.03 -34.26
CA ARG A 59 -5.40 -8.69 -33.72
C ARG A 59 -4.34 -7.92 -34.51
N GLU A 60 -3.15 -8.50 -34.68
CA GLU A 60 -1.98 -7.81 -35.24
C GLU A 60 -1.96 -7.88 -36.77
N ASP A 61 -2.19 -9.05 -37.36
CA ASP A 61 -2.01 -9.25 -38.79
C ASP A 61 -3.27 -8.89 -39.60
N VAL A 62 -4.45 -8.93 -38.99
CA VAL A 62 -5.71 -8.56 -39.66
C VAL A 62 -6.18 -7.16 -39.29
N ILE A 63 -6.38 -6.86 -38.00
CA ILE A 63 -6.97 -5.58 -37.56
C ILE A 63 -5.97 -4.42 -37.67
N GLU A 64 -4.74 -4.55 -37.16
CA GLU A 64 -3.76 -3.44 -37.23
C GLU A 64 -3.28 -3.12 -38.65
N HIS A 65 -3.45 -4.05 -39.59
CA HIS A 65 -3.15 -3.84 -41.01
C HIS A 65 -4.30 -3.16 -41.78
N GLU A 66 -5.34 -2.69 -41.07
CA GLU A 66 -6.50 -2.00 -41.66
C GLU A 66 -7.19 -2.84 -42.74
N THR A 67 -7.20 -4.17 -42.58
CA THR A 67 -7.80 -5.10 -43.56
C THR A 67 -9.29 -4.84 -43.76
N PHE A 68 -9.98 -4.36 -42.72
CA PHE A 68 -11.40 -4.05 -42.71
C PHE A 68 -11.65 -2.60 -42.27
N ASP A 69 -12.62 -1.95 -42.90
CA ASP A 69 -13.08 -0.63 -42.47
C ASP A 69 -14.29 -0.72 -41.53
N ARG A 70 -14.84 0.45 -41.19
CA ARG A 70 -16.01 0.53 -40.30
C ARG A 70 -17.27 -0.09 -40.88
N ALA A 71 -17.49 0.08 -42.18
CA ALA A 71 -18.67 -0.46 -42.85
C ALA A 71 -18.57 -1.99 -42.89
N ASP A 72 -17.38 -2.51 -43.23
CA ASP A 72 -17.08 -3.94 -43.19
C ASP A 72 -17.38 -4.55 -41.81
N ALA A 73 -16.91 -3.92 -40.72
CA ALA A 73 -17.13 -4.41 -39.36
C ALA A 73 -18.62 -4.42 -38.95
N ILE A 74 -19.40 -3.43 -39.39
CA ILE A 74 -20.85 -3.37 -39.16
C ILE A 74 -21.54 -4.50 -39.92
N ASP A 75 -21.24 -4.65 -41.21
CA ASP A 75 -21.86 -5.67 -42.06
C ASP A 75 -21.52 -7.09 -41.54
N ILE A 76 -20.27 -7.34 -41.15
CA ILE A 76 -19.86 -8.60 -40.51
C ILE A 76 -20.66 -8.83 -39.22
N SER A 77 -20.76 -7.83 -38.34
CA SER A 77 -21.47 -7.96 -37.06
C SER A 77 -22.95 -8.30 -37.25
N ASP A 78 -23.66 -7.56 -38.12
CA ASP A 78 -25.09 -7.76 -38.36
C ASP A 78 -25.34 -9.11 -39.08
N SER A 79 -24.47 -9.49 -40.02
CA SER A 79 -24.53 -10.79 -40.70
C SER A 79 -24.27 -11.98 -39.76
N VAL A 80 -23.26 -11.87 -38.88
CA VAL A 80 -22.97 -12.89 -37.86
C VAL A 80 -24.18 -13.11 -36.96
N LEU A 81 -24.90 -12.05 -36.56
CA LEU A 81 -26.12 -12.18 -35.76
C LEU A 81 -27.20 -12.98 -36.48
N ASP A 82 -27.45 -12.67 -37.75
CA ASP A 82 -28.47 -13.37 -38.57
C ASP A 82 -28.15 -14.87 -38.69
N VAL A 83 -26.91 -15.21 -39.02
CA VAL A 83 -26.53 -16.62 -39.24
C VAL A 83 -26.31 -17.40 -37.94
N SER A 84 -25.99 -16.73 -36.83
CA SER A 84 -25.58 -17.37 -35.56
C SER A 84 -26.56 -18.42 -35.03
N ALA A 85 -27.86 -18.23 -35.24
CA ALA A 85 -28.89 -19.16 -34.78
C ALA A 85 -28.74 -20.58 -35.35
N ARG A 86 -28.11 -20.71 -36.53
CA ARG A 86 -27.84 -21.97 -37.23
C ARG A 86 -26.49 -22.60 -36.84
N HIS A 87 -25.61 -21.83 -36.20
CA HIS A 87 -24.22 -22.16 -35.93
C HIS A 87 -23.94 -22.24 -34.41
N LYS A 88 -24.66 -23.12 -33.70
CA LYS A 88 -24.47 -23.29 -32.25
C LYS A 88 -23.20 -24.09 -31.94
N ASN A 89 -22.31 -23.52 -31.13
CA ASN A 89 -20.99 -24.08 -30.80
C ASN A 89 -20.13 -24.35 -32.05
N ASP A 90 -20.33 -23.55 -33.10
CA ASP A 90 -19.54 -23.66 -34.32
C ASP A 90 -18.30 -22.75 -34.22
N PRO A 91 -17.08 -23.32 -34.16
CA PRO A 91 -15.86 -22.53 -34.11
C PRO A 91 -15.68 -21.67 -35.36
N ALA A 92 -16.29 -22.01 -36.50
CA ALA A 92 -16.21 -21.20 -37.72
C ALA A 92 -16.76 -19.78 -37.52
N LEU A 93 -17.64 -19.55 -36.55
CA LEU A 93 -18.10 -18.19 -36.24
C LEU A 93 -17.05 -17.33 -35.53
N LEU A 94 -16.02 -17.92 -34.90
CA LEU A 94 -15.07 -17.20 -34.06
C LEU A 94 -14.28 -16.13 -34.81
N PRO A 95 -13.67 -16.39 -35.99
CA PRO A 95 -12.89 -15.37 -36.69
C PRO A 95 -13.71 -14.13 -37.02
N VAL A 96 -14.90 -14.30 -37.61
CA VAL A 96 -15.77 -13.18 -38.00
C VAL A 96 -16.36 -12.46 -36.79
N PHE A 97 -16.71 -13.18 -35.73
CA PHE A 97 -17.12 -12.58 -34.46
C PHE A 97 -16.01 -11.69 -33.88
N PHE A 98 -14.80 -12.24 -33.80
CA PHE A 98 -13.69 -11.58 -33.15
C PHE A 98 -13.16 -10.41 -33.98
N ILE A 99 -13.12 -10.53 -35.31
CA ILE A 99 -12.78 -9.41 -36.22
C ILE A 99 -13.71 -8.23 -35.98
N ALA A 100 -15.04 -8.44 -35.99
CA ALA A 100 -15.99 -7.37 -35.74
C ALA A 100 -15.83 -6.77 -34.33
N PHE A 101 -15.71 -7.63 -33.32
CA PHE A 101 -15.52 -7.20 -31.93
C PHE A 101 -14.26 -6.35 -31.74
N GLU A 102 -13.10 -6.85 -32.20
CA GLU A 102 -11.79 -6.25 -31.99
C GLU A 102 -11.60 -4.99 -32.85
N TRP A 103 -12.23 -4.93 -34.02
CA TRP A 103 -12.29 -3.69 -34.80
C TRP A 103 -12.94 -2.56 -33.99
N PHE A 104 -14.10 -2.80 -33.37
CA PHE A 104 -14.73 -1.79 -32.51
C PHE A 104 -13.90 -1.50 -31.25
N HIS A 105 -13.22 -2.50 -30.71
CA HIS A 105 -12.34 -2.33 -29.56
C HIS A 105 -11.22 -1.32 -29.84
N ARG A 106 -10.57 -1.44 -30.99
CA ARG A 106 -9.34 -0.70 -31.31
C ARG A 106 -9.55 0.52 -32.19
N CYS A 107 -10.54 0.50 -33.08
CA CYS A 107 -10.75 1.54 -34.09
C CYS A 107 -11.89 2.52 -33.76
N GLU A 108 -12.84 2.16 -32.89
CA GLU A 108 -13.92 3.07 -32.46
C GLU A 108 -13.58 3.72 -31.11
N PHE A 109 -13.08 4.95 -31.14
CA PHE A 109 -12.70 5.71 -29.94
C PHE A 109 -13.91 6.25 -29.14
N ASP A 110 -15.10 6.33 -29.74
CA ASP A 110 -16.32 6.72 -29.04
C ASP A 110 -16.85 5.54 -28.21
N ALA A 111 -16.64 5.60 -26.90
CA ALA A 111 -17.02 4.55 -25.95
C ALA A 111 -18.54 4.25 -25.98
N GLU A 112 -19.40 5.26 -26.15
CA GLU A 112 -20.85 5.04 -26.21
C GLU A 112 -21.25 4.29 -27.48
N ARG A 113 -20.63 4.61 -28.62
CA ARG A 113 -20.87 3.87 -29.87
C ARG A 113 -20.39 2.45 -29.76
N ARG A 114 -19.17 2.24 -29.25
CA ARG A 114 -18.60 0.91 -29.03
C ARG A 114 -19.54 0.04 -28.19
N LEU A 115 -19.97 0.54 -27.04
CA LEU A 115 -20.89 -0.17 -26.15
C LEU A 115 -22.26 -0.41 -26.79
N ARG A 116 -22.76 0.50 -27.63
CA ARG A 116 -24.03 0.31 -28.35
C ARG A 116 -23.94 -0.84 -29.34
N TYR A 117 -22.84 -0.97 -30.07
CA TYR A 117 -22.62 -2.10 -30.98
C TYR A 117 -22.43 -3.41 -30.21
N TRP A 118 -21.52 -3.43 -29.23
CA TRP A 118 -21.31 -4.62 -28.40
C TRP A 118 -22.57 -5.05 -27.65
N GLY A 119 -23.37 -4.12 -27.14
CA GLY A 119 -24.61 -4.44 -26.43
C GLY A 119 -25.67 -5.12 -27.29
N ARG A 120 -25.64 -4.92 -28.62
CA ARG A 120 -26.47 -5.67 -29.57
C ARG A 120 -25.88 -7.05 -29.89
N PHE A 121 -24.56 -7.15 -29.90
CA PHE A 121 -23.84 -8.27 -30.49
C PHE A 121 -23.36 -9.31 -29.46
N VAL A 122 -22.55 -8.89 -28.49
CA VAL A 122 -21.80 -9.76 -27.58
C VAL A 122 -22.71 -10.65 -26.71
N PRO A 123 -23.79 -10.13 -26.07
CA PRO A 123 -24.65 -10.96 -25.22
C PRO A 123 -25.39 -12.06 -25.99
N LEU A 124 -25.81 -11.78 -27.23
CA LEU A 124 -26.55 -12.74 -28.06
C LEU A 124 -25.67 -13.92 -28.47
N MET A 125 -24.37 -13.67 -28.65
CA MET A 125 -23.42 -14.69 -29.03
C MET A 125 -23.09 -15.69 -27.91
N ASN A 126 -23.51 -15.46 -26.66
CA ASN A 126 -23.27 -16.40 -25.57
C ASN A 126 -23.85 -17.80 -25.82
N VAL A 127 -24.99 -17.87 -26.51
CA VAL A 127 -25.67 -19.15 -26.80
C VAL A 127 -24.87 -20.00 -27.80
N CYS A 128 -24.08 -19.35 -28.66
CA CYS A 128 -23.38 -19.99 -29.76
C CYS A 128 -21.89 -20.13 -29.47
N LEU A 129 -21.30 -19.18 -28.76
CA LEU A 129 -19.86 -19.07 -28.55
C LEU A 129 -19.45 -19.11 -27.06
N GLY A 130 -20.40 -19.27 -26.14
CA GLY A 130 -20.15 -19.21 -24.69
C GLY A 130 -19.15 -20.22 -24.13
N ALA A 131 -18.78 -21.24 -24.90
CA ALA A 131 -17.78 -22.25 -24.54
C ALA A 131 -16.35 -21.91 -24.98
N PHE A 132 -16.16 -20.89 -25.83
CA PHE A 132 -14.84 -20.54 -26.36
C PHE A 132 -14.16 -19.43 -25.56
N SER A 133 -12.85 -19.55 -25.41
CA SER A 133 -12.02 -18.61 -24.64
C SER A 133 -12.03 -17.19 -25.22
N LEU A 134 -11.89 -17.03 -26.54
CA LEU A 134 -11.96 -15.72 -27.22
C LEU A 134 -13.30 -14.99 -26.96
N TYR A 135 -14.41 -15.72 -26.94
CA TYR A 135 -15.71 -15.13 -26.62
C TYR A 135 -15.76 -14.67 -25.15
N GLN A 136 -15.23 -15.47 -24.23
CA GLN A 136 -15.16 -15.08 -22.82
C GLN A 136 -14.26 -13.86 -22.60
N TYR A 137 -13.17 -13.73 -23.36
CA TYR A 137 -12.36 -12.51 -23.41
C TYR A 137 -13.15 -11.31 -23.95
N ALA A 138 -13.85 -11.45 -25.08
CA ALA A 138 -14.69 -10.37 -25.61
C ALA A 138 -15.78 -9.95 -24.62
N LEU A 139 -16.38 -10.92 -23.93
CA LEU A 139 -17.37 -10.71 -22.89
C LEU A 139 -16.78 -9.98 -21.67
N SER A 140 -15.55 -10.29 -21.27
CA SER A 140 -14.89 -9.57 -20.18
C SER A 140 -14.66 -8.10 -20.51
N MET A 141 -14.18 -7.82 -21.72
CA MET A 141 -13.99 -6.45 -22.18
C MET A 141 -15.33 -5.69 -22.28
N PHE A 142 -16.39 -6.33 -22.79
CA PHE A 142 -17.73 -5.74 -22.81
C PHE A 142 -18.20 -5.33 -21.41
N HIS A 143 -18.04 -6.20 -20.42
CA HIS A 143 -18.40 -5.90 -19.04
C HIS A 143 -17.53 -4.82 -18.42
N LEU A 144 -16.22 -4.85 -18.68
CA LEU A 144 -15.27 -3.84 -18.19
C LEU A 144 -15.65 -2.44 -18.67
N TYR A 145 -15.80 -2.26 -19.99
CA TYR A 145 -16.20 -0.97 -20.55
C TYR A 145 -17.63 -0.57 -20.18
N GLY A 146 -18.50 -1.55 -19.89
CA GLY A 146 -19.84 -1.33 -19.36
C GLY A 146 -19.89 -0.93 -17.87
N GLY A 147 -18.76 -0.95 -17.17
CA GLY A 147 -18.65 -0.61 -15.74
C GLY A 147 -19.05 -1.74 -14.78
N ASP A 148 -19.19 -2.98 -15.26
CA ASP A 148 -19.45 -4.16 -14.43
C ASP A 148 -18.16 -4.96 -14.20
N GLU A 149 -17.26 -4.40 -13.38
CA GLU A 149 -15.94 -4.96 -13.07
C GLU A 149 -16.02 -6.41 -12.58
N ARG A 150 -17.04 -6.75 -11.79
CA ARG A 150 -17.23 -8.11 -11.27
C ARG A 150 -17.53 -9.12 -12.38
N ARG A 151 -18.41 -8.78 -13.33
CA ARG A 151 -18.67 -9.68 -14.46
C ARG A 151 -17.50 -9.75 -15.42
N ALA A 152 -16.75 -8.66 -15.56
CA ALA A 152 -15.52 -8.64 -16.35
C ALA A 152 -14.50 -9.64 -15.78
N GLU A 153 -14.26 -9.62 -14.47
CA GLU A 153 -13.37 -10.54 -13.77
C GLU A 153 -13.81 -12.01 -13.93
N ILE A 154 -15.11 -12.30 -13.77
CA ILE A 154 -15.63 -13.67 -13.93
C ILE A 154 -15.42 -14.18 -15.36
N ALA A 155 -15.67 -13.33 -16.36
CA ALA A 155 -15.53 -13.70 -17.76
C ALA A 155 -14.05 -13.88 -18.16
N SER A 156 -13.14 -13.00 -17.70
CA SER A 156 -11.71 -13.12 -18.01
C SER A 156 -11.09 -14.33 -17.32
N ARG A 157 -11.49 -14.64 -16.08
CA ARG A 157 -11.13 -15.89 -15.41
C ARG A 157 -11.62 -17.11 -16.19
N LYS A 158 -12.85 -17.09 -16.67
CA LYS A 158 -13.40 -18.20 -17.46
C LYS A 158 -12.64 -18.38 -18.79
N ALA A 159 -12.21 -17.29 -19.44
CA ALA A 159 -11.36 -17.36 -20.63
C ALA A 159 -10.04 -18.08 -20.32
N LEU A 160 -9.39 -17.73 -19.20
CA LEU A 160 -8.18 -18.36 -18.72
C LEU A 160 -8.39 -19.84 -18.31
N ASP A 161 -9.52 -20.17 -17.69
CA ASP A 161 -9.83 -21.56 -17.31
C ASP A 161 -10.01 -22.46 -18.55
N ILE A 162 -10.54 -21.91 -19.65
CA ILE A 162 -10.68 -22.62 -20.94
C ILE A 162 -9.32 -22.77 -21.63
N ALA A 163 -8.50 -21.71 -21.63
CA ALA A 163 -7.19 -21.67 -22.29
C ALA A 163 -6.08 -21.24 -21.30
N PRO A 164 -5.64 -22.16 -20.41
CA PRO A 164 -4.74 -21.83 -19.29
C PRO A 164 -3.33 -21.43 -19.74
N ASP A 165 -2.91 -21.84 -20.92
CA ASP A 165 -1.61 -21.49 -21.49
C ASP A 165 -1.63 -20.16 -22.25
N HIS A 166 -2.80 -19.55 -22.42
CA HIS A 166 -2.94 -18.33 -23.20
C HIS A 166 -2.46 -17.09 -22.43
N ILE A 167 -1.43 -16.42 -22.96
CA ILE A 167 -0.81 -15.28 -22.25
C ILE A 167 -1.65 -14.02 -22.23
N GLY A 168 -2.32 -13.68 -23.33
CA GLY A 168 -3.28 -12.58 -23.38
C GLY A 168 -4.43 -12.69 -22.36
N PHE A 169 -5.00 -13.89 -22.16
CA PHE A 169 -6.09 -14.08 -21.20
C PHE A 169 -5.62 -14.02 -19.74
N LEU A 170 -4.42 -14.54 -19.41
CA LEU A 170 -3.85 -14.31 -18.08
C LEU A 170 -3.64 -12.84 -17.83
N ASN A 171 -3.10 -12.12 -18.81
CA ASN A 171 -2.87 -10.69 -18.70
C ASN A 171 -4.18 -9.96 -18.44
N THR A 172 -5.22 -10.26 -19.22
CA THR A 172 -6.54 -9.64 -19.08
C THR A 172 -7.13 -9.91 -17.70
N TYR A 173 -7.05 -11.14 -17.20
CA TYR A 173 -7.51 -11.46 -15.85
C TYR A 173 -6.68 -10.74 -14.77
N THR A 174 -5.37 -10.66 -14.96
CA THR A 174 -4.44 -9.94 -14.08
C THR A 174 -4.76 -8.46 -14.01
N GLU A 175 -5.03 -7.81 -15.14
CA GLU A 175 -5.42 -6.40 -15.20
C GLU A 175 -6.69 -6.12 -14.39
N GLN A 176 -7.69 -7.01 -14.44
CA GLN A 176 -8.90 -6.86 -13.60
C GLN A 176 -8.58 -6.87 -12.10
N ILE A 177 -7.69 -7.77 -11.68
CA ILE A 177 -7.29 -7.88 -10.28
C ILE A 177 -6.43 -6.68 -9.86
N LEU A 178 -5.46 -6.29 -10.69
CA LEU A 178 -4.57 -5.16 -10.41
C LEU A 178 -5.33 -3.85 -10.28
N ASP A 179 -6.26 -3.55 -11.19
CA ASP A 179 -7.02 -2.29 -11.14
C ASP A 179 -7.82 -2.17 -9.85
N ARG A 180 -8.40 -3.27 -9.36
CA ARG A 180 -9.10 -3.32 -8.07
C ARG A 180 -8.13 -3.12 -6.90
N VAL A 181 -7.05 -3.91 -6.88
CA VAL A 181 -6.09 -3.91 -5.76
C VAL A 181 -5.35 -2.58 -5.66
N GLU A 182 -4.85 -2.04 -6.77
CA GLU A 182 -4.15 -0.76 -6.79
C GLU A 182 -5.07 0.37 -6.33
N ARG A 183 -6.32 0.41 -6.81
CA ARG A 183 -7.32 1.39 -6.36
C ARG A 183 -7.57 1.30 -4.87
N GLU A 184 -7.64 0.09 -4.32
CA GLU A 184 -7.80 -0.12 -2.87
C GLU A 184 -6.58 0.36 -2.08
N LEU A 185 -5.37 -0.05 -2.47
CA LEU A 185 -4.12 0.36 -1.81
C LEU A 185 -3.98 1.88 -1.78
N ILE A 186 -4.22 2.53 -2.92
CA ILE A 186 -4.12 3.98 -3.07
C ILE A 186 -5.18 4.69 -2.22
N SER A 187 -6.44 4.25 -2.29
CA SER A 187 -7.55 4.93 -1.60
C SER A 187 -7.52 4.74 -0.08
N THR A 188 -7.10 3.58 0.39
CA THR A 188 -7.06 3.25 1.83
C THR A 188 -5.77 3.68 2.51
N GLY A 189 -4.72 3.97 1.73
CA GLY A 189 -3.40 4.24 2.30
C GLY A 189 -2.68 2.98 2.79
N ARG A 190 -3.22 1.79 2.52
CA ARG A 190 -2.63 0.51 2.95
C ARG A 190 -1.31 0.26 2.23
N GLN A 191 -0.37 -0.35 2.95
CA GLN A 191 0.92 -0.71 2.37
C GLN A 191 0.87 -2.01 1.57
N MET A 192 -0.01 -2.94 1.96
CA MET A 192 -0.12 -4.30 1.42
C MET A 192 -1.58 -4.64 1.15
N PRO A 193 -1.84 -5.50 0.14
CA PRO A 193 -3.18 -5.98 -0.16
C PRO A 193 -3.77 -6.80 0.99
N GLU A 194 -5.09 -7.04 0.99
CA GLU A 194 -5.71 -8.01 1.90
C GLU A 194 -5.25 -9.44 1.58
N ASP A 195 -5.34 -10.35 2.57
CA ASP A 195 -4.86 -11.74 2.44
C ASP A 195 -5.41 -12.47 1.19
N ASP A 196 -6.67 -12.20 0.82
CA ASP A 196 -7.31 -12.79 -0.37
C ASP A 196 -6.70 -12.25 -1.67
N ASP A 197 -6.35 -10.97 -1.70
CA ASP A 197 -5.73 -10.30 -2.85
C ASP A 197 -4.24 -10.63 -2.96
N GLU A 198 -3.52 -10.68 -1.84
CA GLU A 198 -2.13 -11.13 -1.79
C GLU A 198 -1.99 -12.54 -2.36
N ARG A 199 -2.89 -13.45 -1.96
CA ARG A 199 -2.95 -14.81 -2.47
C ARG A 199 -3.24 -14.83 -3.96
N SER A 200 -4.24 -14.06 -4.42
CA SER A 200 -4.60 -13.98 -5.84
C SER A 200 -3.43 -13.48 -6.70
N LEU A 201 -2.75 -12.41 -6.26
CA LEU A 201 -1.57 -11.86 -6.91
C LEU A 201 -0.39 -12.85 -6.93
N THR A 202 -0.19 -13.60 -5.85
CA THR A 202 0.87 -14.63 -5.77
C THR A 202 0.58 -15.80 -6.72
N GLU A 203 -0.69 -16.20 -6.84
CA GLU A 203 -1.12 -17.22 -7.80
C GLU A 203 -0.89 -16.75 -9.24
N LEU A 204 -1.26 -15.51 -9.57
CA LEU A 204 -1.02 -14.89 -10.87
C LEU A 204 0.48 -14.82 -11.21
N LEU A 205 1.31 -14.41 -10.25
CA LEU A 205 2.76 -14.38 -10.40
C LEU A 205 3.31 -15.77 -10.75
N THR A 206 2.83 -16.80 -10.03
CA THR A 206 3.19 -18.20 -10.28
C THR A 206 2.75 -18.67 -11.66
N MET A 207 1.62 -18.18 -12.19
CA MET A 207 1.17 -18.49 -13.55
C MET A 207 2.05 -17.83 -14.62
N PHE A 208 2.46 -16.58 -14.41
CA PHE A 208 3.42 -15.91 -15.31
C PHE A 208 4.79 -16.61 -15.31
N ASP A 209 5.30 -17.00 -14.14
CA ASP A 209 6.63 -17.64 -14.01
C ASP A 209 6.72 -19.01 -14.68
N LYS A 210 5.58 -19.69 -14.90
CA LYS A 210 5.53 -20.95 -15.64
C LYS A 210 5.70 -20.78 -17.14
N ARG A 211 5.61 -19.56 -17.66
CA ARG A 211 5.59 -19.28 -19.10
C ARG A 211 6.95 -18.81 -19.60
N PRO A 212 7.34 -19.19 -20.83
CA PRO A 212 8.58 -18.72 -21.41
C PRO A 212 8.51 -17.21 -21.59
N ARG A 213 9.52 -16.49 -21.08
CA ARG A 213 9.63 -15.02 -21.19
C ARG A 213 10.14 -14.54 -22.55
N GLU A 214 10.65 -15.46 -23.36
CA GLU A 214 11.15 -15.15 -24.70
C GLU A 214 9.98 -14.76 -25.61
N GLY A 215 10.03 -13.55 -26.17
CA GLY A 215 8.97 -13.02 -27.02
C GLY A 215 7.76 -12.43 -26.28
N TRP A 216 7.86 -12.17 -24.97
CA TRP A 216 6.81 -11.44 -24.27
C TRP A 216 6.56 -10.07 -24.88
N HIS A 217 5.28 -9.74 -25.04
CA HIS A 217 4.85 -8.38 -25.33
C HIS A 217 5.18 -7.47 -24.12
N PRO A 218 5.57 -6.19 -24.33
CA PRO A 218 5.87 -5.25 -23.24
C PRO A 218 4.79 -5.19 -22.16
N ILE A 219 3.51 -5.24 -22.55
CA ILE A 219 2.39 -5.23 -21.60
C ILE A 219 2.46 -6.36 -20.57
N PHE A 220 2.98 -7.54 -20.91
CA PHE A 220 3.11 -8.66 -19.97
C PHE A 220 4.16 -8.37 -18.90
N HIS A 221 5.25 -7.69 -19.27
CA HIS A 221 6.23 -7.19 -18.30
C HIS A 221 5.63 -6.10 -17.40
N VAL A 222 4.77 -5.23 -17.95
CA VAL A 222 4.05 -4.22 -17.16
C VAL A 222 3.16 -4.88 -16.11
N SER A 223 2.28 -5.79 -16.52
CA SER A 223 1.36 -6.47 -15.59
C SER A 223 2.13 -7.29 -14.54
N TYR A 224 3.19 -8.00 -14.94
CA TYR A 224 4.07 -8.72 -14.02
C TYR A 224 4.76 -7.77 -13.02
N GLY A 225 5.28 -6.64 -13.49
CA GLY A 225 5.87 -5.59 -12.65
C GLY A 225 4.85 -4.97 -11.67
N ARG A 226 3.62 -4.73 -12.11
CA ARG A 226 2.53 -4.23 -11.25
C ARG A 226 2.15 -5.22 -10.15
N ILE A 227 2.11 -6.53 -10.44
CA ILE A 227 1.93 -7.57 -9.42
C ILE A 227 3.05 -7.47 -8.37
N LEU A 228 4.31 -7.43 -8.81
CA LEU A 228 5.46 -7.30 -7.91
C LEU A 228 5.38 -6.03 -7.05
N ALA A 229 4.94 -4.90 -7.62
CA ALA A 229 4.77 -3.65 -6.89
C ALA A 229 3.70 -3.76 -5.80
N CYS A 230 2.54 -4.36 -6.10
CA CYS A 230 1.48 -4.60 -5.12
C CYS A 230 1.94 -5.53 -3.98
N LEU A 231 2.79 -6.51 -4.30
CA LEU A 231 3.43 -7.39 -3.31
C LEU A 231 4.65 -6.75 -2.60
N GLY A 232 4.94 -5.48 -2.87
CA GLY A 232 6.01 -4.72 -2.22
C GLY A 232 7.43 -5.04 -2.70
N ARG A 233 7.57 -5.78 -3.80
CA ARG A 233 8.84 -6.15 -4.44
C ARG A 233 9.26 -5.07 -5.45
N TYR A 234 9.34 -3.81 -5.00
CA TYR A 234 9.50 -2.65 -5.89
C TYR A 234 10.78 -2.67 -6.73
N GLY A 235 11.88 -3.23 -6.20
CA GLY A 235 13.14 -3.34 -6.96
C GLY A 235 12.99 -4.22 -8.20
N GLU A 236 12.28 -5.34 -8.06
CA GLU A 236 12.00 -6.24 -9.17
C GLU A 236 10.97 -5.64 -10.13
N ALA A 237 9.93 -4.99 -9.59
CA ALA A 237 8.95 -4.27 -10.40
C ALA A 237 9.60 -3.23 -11.34
N GLN A 238 10.54 -2.42 -10.83
CA GLN A 238 11.27 -1.44 -11.64
C GLN A 238 12.10 -2.08 -12.75
N SER A 239 12.71 -3.25 -12.49
CA SER A 239 13.44 -3.99 -13.51
C SER A 239 12.53 -4.44 -14.65
N GLU A 240 11.32 -4.90 -14.34
CA GLU A 240 10.33 -5.35 -15.33
C GLU A 240 9.79 -4.16 -16.15
N PHE A 241 9.52 -3.01 -15.53
CA PHE A 241 9.16 -1.81 -16.28
C PHE A 241 10.29 -1.33 -17.20
N SER A 242 11.55 -1.41 -16.77
CA SER A 242 12.69 -1.10 -17.64
C SER A 242 12.77 -2.05 -18.84
N GLN A 243 12.56 -3.35 -18.62
CA GLN A 243 12.51 -4.33 -19.70
C GLN A 243 11.37 -4.06 -20.69
N ALA A 244 10.18 -3.67 -20.20
CA ALA A 244 9.06 -3.28 -21.05
C ALA A 244 9.42 -2.09 -21.97
N VAL A 245 10.06 -1.05 -21.41
CA VAL A 245 10.54 0.12 -22.17
C VAL A 245 11.56 -0.27 -23.23
N ASP A 246 12.53 -1.14 -22.89
CA ASP A 246 13.56 -1.56 -23.82
C ASP A 246 12.98 -2.35 -25.00
N ILE A 247 12.03 -3.25 -24.74
CA ILE A 247 11.34 -4.03 -25.78
C ILE A 247 10.50 -3.11 -26.67
N GLU A 248 9.72 -2.19 -26.09
CA GLU A 248 8.86 -1.29 -26.88
C GLU A 248 9.68 -0.31 -27.73
N ASN A 249 10.79 0.22 -27.19
CA ASN A 249 11.75 1.00 -27.98
C ASN A 249 12.36 0.19 -29.14
N ALA A 250 12.72 -1.07 -28.90
CA ALA A 250 13.27 -1.94 -29.93
C ALA A 250 12.25 -2.20 -31.05
N ARG A 251 10.98 -2.46 -30.70
CA ARG A 251 9.87 -2.62 -31.66
C ARG A 251 9.65 -1.35 -32.50
N TYR A 252 9.61 -0.19 -31.84
CA TYR A 252 9.45 1.09 -32.51
C TYR A 252 10.61 1.38 -33.48
N ASN A 253 11.85 1.13 -33.06
CA ASN A 253 13.03 1.33 -33.90
C ASN A 253 13.05 0.39 -35.10
N ALA A 254 12.73 -0.90 -34.91
CA ALA A 254 12.65 -1.87 -36.00
C ALA A 254 11.57 -1.46 -37.04
N TRP A 255 10.41 -1.00 -36.56
CA TRP A 255 9.38 -0.44 -37.43
C TRP A 255 9.87 0.79 -38.19
N ARG A 256 10.55 1.72 -37.50
CA ARG A 256 11.08 2.94 -38.10
C ARG A 256 12.13 2.65 -39.19
N GLU A 257 13.02 1.70 -38.95
CA GLU A 257 14.05 1.29 -39.92
C GLU A 257 13.43 0.64 -41.17
N SER A 258 12.45 -0.25 -40.98
CA SER A 258 11.74 -0.89 -42.10
C SER A 258 11.04 0.11 -43.05
N ARG A 259 10.69 1.27 -42.50
CA ARG A 259 10.02 2.35 -43.23
C ARG A 259 11.01 3.14 -44.10
N ASP A 260 12.19 3.45 -43.58
CA ASP A 260 13.18 4.28 -44.28
C ASP A 260 13.79 3.55 -45.50
N ASP A 261 13.86 2.22 -45.47
CA ASP A 261 14.33 1.39 -46.60
C ASP A 261 13.34 1.31 -47.78
N SER A 262 12.05 1.58 -47.55
CA SER A 262 11.02 1.40 -48.58
C SER A 262 10.91 2.51 -49.63
N GLY A 263 11.71 3.59 -49.55
CA GLY A 263 12.07 4.49 -50.66
C GLY A 263 10.98 5.28 -51.41
N ASP A 264 9.71 4.86 -51.38
CA ASP A 264 8.61 5.44 -52.13
C ASP A 264 7.68 6.23 -51.21
N GLY A 265 7.84 7.55 -51.27
CA GLY A 265 7.01 8.53 -50.58
C GLY A 265 5.60 8.60 -51.17
N ALA A 266 4.68 7.80 -50.65
CA ALA A 266 3.23 8.07 -50.64
C ALA A 266 2.57 7.13 -49.62
N GLY A 267 2.53 7.46 -48.33
CA GLY A 267 1.48 8.32 -47.81
C GLY A 267 0.13 7.58 -47.72
N LYS A 268 -0.05 6.70 -46.72
CA LYS A 268 -1.36 6.42 -46.11
C LYS A 268 -1.39 5.62 -44.79
N GLY A 269 -0.42 4.76 -44.47
CA GLY A 269 -0.43 4.01 -43.19
C GLY A 269 0.24 4.70 -41.99
N LYS A 270 0.25 6.04 -41.92
CA LYS A 270 1.22 6.80 -41.11
C LYS A 270 0.88 6.96 -39.61
N THR A 271 -0.35 6.72 -39.17
CA THR A 271 -0.82 7.26 -37.88
C THR A 271 -0.99 6.24 -36.77
N ILE A 272 -1.41 5.01 -37.09
CA ILE A 272 -1.81 4.05 -36.04
C ILE A 272 -0.60 3.60 -35.22
N LYS A 273 0.50 3.17 -35.86
CA LYS A 273 1.67 2.63 -35.11
C LYS A 273 2.40 3.65 -34.25
N GLU A 274 2.44 4.92 -34.66
CA GLU A 274 3.02 5.98 -33.81
C GLU A 274 2.10 6.29 -32.62
N SER A 275 0.77 6.32 -32.83
CA SER A 275 -0.17 6.46 -31.72
C SER A 275 -0.15 5.26 -30.76
N THR A 276 0.00 4.03 -31.27
CA THR A 276 0.11 2.81 -30.47
C THR A 276 1.35 2.88 -29.57
N TYR A 277 2.53 3.19 -30.12
CA TYR A 277 3.75 3.34 -29.33
C TYR A 277 3.59 4.35 -28.19
N VAL A 278 3.00 5.52 -28.47
CA VAL A 278 2.78 6.55 -27.44
C VAL A 278 1.81 6.04 -26.35
N THR A 279 0.74 5.36 -26.74
CA THR A 279 -0.22 4.76 -25.79
C THR A 279 0.47 3.71 -24.90
N GLU A 280 1.17 2.74 -25.49
CA GLU A 280 1.88 1.67 -24.76
C GLU A 280 2.95 2.25 -23.82
N MET A 281 3.70 3.26 -24.27
CA MET A 281 4.69 3.94 -23.42
C MET A 281 4.03 4.70 -22.27
N ASN A 282 2.88 5.35 -22.49
CA ASN A 282 2.14 6.00 -21.42
C ASN A 282 1.67 4.98 -20.38
N GLU A 283 1.16 3.81 -20.81
CA GLU A 283 0.76 2.73 -19.90
C GLU A 283 1.94 2.24 -19.05
N ILE A 284 3.13 2.05 -19.66
CA ILE A 284 4.35 1.67 -18.92
C ILE A 284 4.73 2.74 -17.89
N PHE A 285 4.66 4.03 -18.26
CA PHE A 285 5.00 5.13 -17.36
C PHE A 285 3.98 5.31 -16.24
N ASP A 286 2.69 5.15 -16.52
CA ASP A 286 1.63 5.21 -15.52
C ASP A 286 1.79 4.08 -14.49
N ALA A 287 2.04 2.84 -14.95
CA ALA A 287 2.34 1.71 -14.07
C ALA A 287 3.57 1.97 -13.19
N ARG A 288 4.64 2.53 -13.77
CA ARG A 288 5.85 2.91 -13.03
C ARG A 288 5.58 4.02 -12.00
N ASN A 289 4.76 5.00 -12.34
CA ASN A 289 4.36 6.07 -11.43
C ASN A 289 3.54 5.53 -10.26
N THR A 290 2.59 4.63 -10.53
CA THR A 290 1.83 3.91 -9.49
C THR A 290 2.77 3.13 -8.57
N CYS A 291 3.73 2.38 -9.13
CA CYS A 291 4.75 1.68 -8.33
C CYS A 291 5.57 2.63 -7.43
N ASN A 292 5.98 3.78 -7.97
CA ASN A 292 6.73 4.79 -7.19
C ASN A 292 5.88 5.36 -6.06
N MET A 293 4.58 5.62 -6.32
CA MET A 293 3.64 6.09 -5.31
C MET A 293 3.48 5.06 -4.19
N LEU A 294 3.26 3.78 -4.52
CA LEU A 294 3.14 2.69 -3.55
C LEU A 294 4.42 2.54 -2.70
N SER A 295 5.59 2.59 -3.34
CA SER A 295 6.89 2.56 -2.64
C SER A 295 7.05 3.74 -1.68
N ASN A 296 6.68 4.95 -2.11
CA ASN A 296 6.76 6.15 -1.28
C ASN A 296 5.79 6.10 -0.10
N MET A 297 4.56 5.58 -0.30
CA MET A 297 3.58 5.39 0.78
C MET A 297 4.11 4.41 1.82
N ARG A 298 4.74 3.32 1.40
CA ARG A 298 5.35 2.35 2.32
C ARG A 298 6.50 2.98 3.14
N SER A 299 7.38 3.71 2.47
CA SER A 299 8.48 4.43 3.13
C SER A 299 7.96 5.46 4.14
N LEU A 300 6.96 6.26 3.74
CA LEU A 300 6.35 7.26 4.61
C LEU A 300 5.68 6.63 5.83
N SER A 301 4.97 5.53 5.66
CA SER A 301 4.31 4.86 6.78
C SER A 301 5.31 4.25 7.76
N SER A 302 6.44 3.70 7.30
CA SER A 302 7.52 3.27 8.19
C SER A 302 8.05 4.45 9.02
N VAL A 303 8.25 5.61 8.41
CA VAL A 303 8.70 6.82 9.13
C VAL A 303 7.65 7.29 10.14
N ILE A 304 6.35 7.18 9.84
CA ILE A 304 5.27 7.52 10.77
C ILE A 304 5.26 6.56 11.96
N ASP A 305 5.42 5.26 11.74
CA ASP A 305 5.45 4.27 12.81
C ASP A 305 6.66 4.47 13.74
N ASP A 306 7.83 4.77 13.18
CA ASP A 306 9.03 5.14 13.94
C ASP A 306 8.82 6.44 14.72
N ALA A 307 8.17 7.45 14.11
CA ALA A 307 7.85 8.70 14.80
C ALA A 307 6.85 8.49 15.94
N GLN A 308 5.83 7.65 15.74
CA GLN A 308 4.84 7.33 16.77
C GLN A 308 5.44 6.52 17.92
N SER A 309 6.30 5.54 17.64
CA SER A 309 7.01 4.79 18.69
C SER A 309 7.92 5.70 19.51
N ALA A 310 8.70 6.57 18.85
CA ALA A 310 9.53 7.57 19.51
C ALA A 310 8.70 8.56 20.34
N GLN A 311 7.52 8.98 19.88
CA GLN A 311 6.61 9.81 20.66
C GLN A 311 6.05 9.08 21.90
N ARG A 312 5.68 7.80 21.77
CA ARG A 312 5.22 6.98 22.91
C ARG A 312 6.31 6.81 23.96
N ASP A 313 7.56 6.61 23.54
CA ASP A 313 8.67 6.47 24.48
C ASP A 313 8.99 7.80 25.18
N ARG A 314 8.93 8.94 24.46
CA ARG A 314 9.04 10.27 25.09
C ARG A 314 7.91 10.55 26.06
N ALA A 315 6.69 10.12 25.76
CA ALA A 315 5.55 10.28 26.66
C ALA A 315 5.75 9.50 27.96
N ARG A 316 6.29 8.27 27.88
CA ARG A 316 6.66 7.48 29.07
C ARG A 316 7.78 8.15 29.88
N GLU A 317 8.83 8.64 29.21
CA GLU A 317 9.92 9.34 29.90
C GLU A 317 9.43 10.63 30.59
N LEU A 318 8.49 11.35 29.97
CA LEU A 318 7.89 12.53 30.57
C LEU A 318 7.05 12.17 31.80
N ASP A 319 6.27 11.10 31.73
CA ASP A 319 5.47 10.58 32.84
C ASP A 319 6.37 10.18 34.03
N ASP A 320 7.45 9.44 33.77
CA ASP A 320 8.44 9.08 34.79
C ASP A 320 9.08 10.32 35.45
N LYS A 321 9.40 11.35 34.66
CA LYS A 321 9.93 12.63 35.19
C LYS A 321 8.89 13.41 35.98
N MET A 322 7.63 13.36 35.57
CA MET A 322 6.53 13.99 36.31
C MET A 322 6.30 13.30 37.66
N ASP A 323 6.38 11.98 37.70
CA ASP A 323 6.33 11.20 38.94
C ASP A 323 7.52 11.50 39.86
N GLU A 324 8.73 11.63 39.30
CA GLU A 324 9.91 12.04 40.07
C GLU A 324 9.76 13.45 40.62
N LEU A 325 9.29 14.41 39.82
CA LEU A 325 9.01 15.78 40.27
C LEU A 325 7.92 15.81 41.34
N GLY A 326 6.86 15.02 41.19
CA GLY A 326 5.80 14.88 42.19
C GLY A 326 6.36 14.42 43.53
N ARG A 327 7.21 13.39 43.54
CA ARG A 327 7.90 12.93 44.74
C ARG A 327 8.82 13.99 45.35
N ARG A 328 9.53 14.77 44.53
CA ARG A 328 10.37 15.88 45.02
C ARG A 328 9.52 16.97 45.67
N PHE A 329 8.41 17.37 45.05
CA PHE A 329 7.50 18.36 45.62
C PHE A 329 6.86 17.89 46.92
N ASP A 330 6.44 16.63 47.01
CA ASP A 330 5.89 16.07 48.25
C ASP A 330 6.94 16.06 49.37
N ASN A 331 8.20 15.72 49.06
CA ASN A 331 9.30 15.80 50.03
C ASN A 331 9.57 17.25 50.48
N GLU A 332 9.63 18.21 49.56
CA GLU A 332 9.81 19.63 49.89
C GLU A 332 8.64 20.18 50.72
N ARG A 333 7.41 19.74 50.44
CA ARG A 333 6.23 20.12 51.21
C ARG A 333 6.28 19.58 52.64
N ILE A 334 6.73 18.33 52.82
CA ILE A 334 6.96 17.73 54.14
C ILE A 334 8.02 18.55 54.89
N ASP A 335 9.14 18.87 54.24
CA ASP A 335 10.21 19.68 54.82
C ASP A 335 9.73 21.07 55.25
N MET A 336 8.90 21.72 54.42
CA MET A 336 8.28 23.01 54.77
C MET A 336 7.34 22.90 55.96
N LEU A 337 6.49 21.86 56.01
CA LEU A 337 5.58 21.63 57.14
C LEU A 337 6.34 21.37 58.44
N GLU A 338 7.43 20.62 58.37
CA GLU A 338 8.33 20.37 59.49
C GLU A 338 8.96 21.67 60.00
N PHE A 339 9.45 22.52 59.08
CA PHE A 339 9.98 23.84 59.42
C PHE A 339 8.91 24.73 60.06
N ILE A 340 7.70 24.80 59.51
CA ILE A 340 6.60 25.59 60.09
C ILE A 340 6.24 25.08 61.49
N GLY A 341 6.10 23.76 61.66
CA GLY A 341 5.84 23.15 62.97
C GLY A 341 6.94 23.47 63.98
N PHE A 342 8.20 23.47 63.52
CA PHE A 342 9.35 23.87 64.31
C PHE A 342 9.31 25.35 64.75
N PHE A 343 9.04 26.27 63.84
CA PHE A 343 8.91 27.71 64.16
C PHE A 343 7.75 27.98 65.13
N ALA A 344 6.61 27.34 64.92
CA ALA A 344 5.48 27.42 65.83
C ALA A 344 5.89 26.96 67.25
N GLY A 345 6.65 25.85 67.35
CA GLY A 345 7.21 25.36 68.61
C GLY A 345 8.11 26.38 69.32
N ILE A 346 9.02 27.04 68.60
CA ILE A 346 9.87 28.12 69.18
C ILE A 346 9.00 29.26 69.71
N ILE A 347 8.04 29.75 68.91
CA ILE A 347 7.22 30.89 69.29
C ILE A 347 6.39 30.56 70.54
N SER A 348 5.74 29.39 70.57
CA SER A 348 4.99 28.92 71.75
C SER A 348 5.88 28.85 72.99
N PHE A 349 7.11 28.37 72.84
CA PHE A 349 8.07 28.30 73.93
C PHE A 349 8.48 29.68 74.46
N VAL A 350 8.79 30.64 73.57
CA VAL A 350 9.15 32.01 73.95
C VAL A 350 8.02 32.69 74.72
N ILE A 351 6.77 32.54 74.26
CA ILE A 351 5.59 33.10 74.93
C ILE A 351 5.42 32.49 76.32
N ALA A 352 5.49 31.16 76.43
CA ALA A 352 5.40 30.46 77.72
C ALA A 352 6.51 30.90 78.69
N SER A 353 7.74 31.09 78.19
CA SER A 353 8.87 31.57 78.98
C SER A 353 8.65 32.98 79.53
N ILE A 354 8.04 33.88 78.76
CA ILE A 354 7.73 35.25 79.21
C ILE A 354 6.67 35.20 80.32
N GLN A 355 5.62 34.40 80.14
CA GLN A 355 4.52 34.27 81.11
C GLN A 355 4.98 33.67 82.44
N LEU A 356 5.84 32.63 82.40
CA LEU A 356 6.41 32.01 83.61
C LEU A 356 7.31 32.97 84.40
N GLY A 357 7.86 34.01 83.77
CA GLY A 357 8.74 34.98 84.41
C GLY A 357 8.00 36.03 85.23
N ASP A 358 6.68 36.13 85.12
CA ASP A 358 5.90 37.15 85.79
C ASP A 358 5.86 36.90 87.30
N GLY A 359 6.16 37.93 88.11
CA GLY A 359 6.28 37.84 89.56
C GLY A 359 7.64 37.36 90.13
N LEU A 360 8.61 36.97 89.29
CA LEU A 360 9.98 36.64 89.74
C LEU A 360 10.90 37.87 89.75
N GLU A 361 11.81 37.95 90.72
CA GLU A 361 12.88 38.95 90.76
C GLU A 361 13.80 38.83 89.53
N PHE A 362 14.35 39.96 89.09
CA PHE A 362 15.14 40.07 87.85
C PHE A 362 16.25 39.01 87.69
N PRO A 363 17.09 38.70 88.70
CA PRO A 363 18.15 37.69 88.57
C PRO A 363 17.60 36.29 88.31
N THR A 364 16.53 35.92 89.03
CA THR A 364 15.86 34.62 88.90
C THR A 364 15.19 34.50 87.53
N ARG A 365 14.58 35.58 87.04
CA ARG A 365 13.98 35.64 85.70
C ARG A 365 15.04 35.45 84.60
N ALA A 366 16.17 36.15 84.70
CA ALA A 366 17.27 36.03 83.73
C ALA A 366 17.85 34.61 83.68
N LEU A 367 18.00 33.96 84.85
CA LEU A 367 18.45 32.58 84.95
C LEU A 367 17.47 31.57 84.35
N MET A 368 16.17 31.78 84.57
CA MET A 368 15.13 30.95 83.97
C MET A 368 15.15 31.05 82.43
N VAL A 369 15.33 32.27 81.89
CA VAL A 369 15.47 32.47 80.44
C VAL A 369 16.73 31.78 79.90
N LEU A 370 17.86 31.85 80.60
CA LEU A 370 19.09 31.15 80.18
C LEU A 370 18.93 29.63 80.20
N LEU A 371 18.31 29.06 81.25
CA LEU A 371 18.01 27.64 81.33
C LEU A 371 17.08 27.18 80.22
N LEU A 372 16.03 27.96 79.95
CA LEU A 372 15.08 27.70 78.88
C LEU A 372 15.73 27.83 77.50
N MET A 373 16.58 28.82 77.28
CA MET A 373 17.31 28.98 76.03
C MET A 373 18.30 27.82 75.79
N GLY A 374 19.00 27.40 76.85
CA GLY A 374 19.90 26.25 76.79
C GLY A 374 19.16 24.93 76.52
N SER A 375 18.01 24.70 77.16
CA SER A 375 17.19 23.51 76.92
C SER A 375 16.57 23.51 75.52
N LEU A 376 16.20 24.67 75.00
CA LEU A 376 15.73 24.82 73.62
C LEU A 376 16.84 24.55 72.60
N LEU A 377 18.09 24.98 72.84
CA LEU A 377 19.22 24.65 71.96
C LEU A 377 19.50 23.14 71.92
N VAL A 378 19.41 22.46 73.07
CA VAL A 378 19.57 21.01 73.16
C VAL A 378 18.41 20.28 72.47
N ALA A 379 17.16 20.68 72.74
CA ALA A 379 15.98 20.13 72.08
C ALA A 379 16.04 20.36 70.56
N PHE A 380 16.49 21.53 70.12
CA PHE A 380 16.67 21.85 68.70
C PHE A 380 17.73 20.96 68.06
N GLY A 381 18.92 20.87 68.66
CA GLY A 381 19.95 20.01 68.12
C GLY A 381 19.53 18.53 68.11
N SER A 382 18.86 18.05 69.16
CA SER A 382 18.39 16.66 69.18
C SER A 382 17.29 16.40 68.15
N PHE A 383 16.36 17.34 67.96
CA PHE A 383 15.30 17.23 66.95
C PHE A 383 15.85 17.30 65.52
N SER A 384 16.73 18.27 65.22
CA SER A 384 17.39 18.36 63.91
C SER A 384 18.23 17.11 63.60
N ALA A 385 18.89 16.50 64.59
CA ALA A 385 19.57 15.22 64.41
C ALA A 385 18.60 14.06 64.11
N LEU A 386 17.44 14.03 64.77
CA LEU A 386 16.39 13.04 64.55
C LEU A 386 15.79 13.15 63.14
N LEU A 387 15.49 14.37 62.69
CA LEU A 387 14.95 14.64 61.36
C LEU A 387 15.94 14.25 60.27
N GLU A 388 17.23 14.55 60.46
CA GLU A 388 18.28 14.14 59.53
C GLU A 388 18.47 12.60 59.50
N SER A 389 18.15 11.91 60.60
CA SER A 389 18.19 10.44 60.66
C SER A 389 17.00 9.76 59.98
N GLY A 390 15.86 10.46 59.87
CA GLY A 390 14.62 9.96 59.26
C GLY A 390 14.59 10.07 57.73
N ARG A 391 15.42 10.92 57.12
CA ARG A 391 15.55 10.97 55.65
C ARG A 391 16.17 9.67 55.14
N ALA A 392 15.35 8.84 54.49
CA ALA A 392 15.80 7.66 53.77
C ALA A 392 16.82 8.10 52.72
N VAL A 393 18.07 7.71 52.94
CA VAL A 393 19.17 8.00 52.03
C VAL A 393 18.94 7.21 50.76
N ASP A 394 18.72 7.90 49.64
CA ASP A 394 18.66 7.27 48.33
C ASP A 394 20.01 6.55 48.07
N PRO A 395 20.04 5.21 47.94
CA PRO A 395 21.28 4.44 47.86
C PRO A 395 22.11 4.70 46.60
N ARG A 396 21.62 5.49 45.64
CA ARG A 396 22.30 5.78 44.38
C ARG A 396 23.13 7.06 44.35
N GLU A 397 22.97 8.00 45.27
CA GLU A 397 23.84 9.18 45.31
C GLU A 397 25.15 8.89 46.04
N SER A 398 26.28 9.01 45.32
CA SER A 398 27.63 8.82 45.87
C SER A 398 27.98 9.96 46.84
N LYS A 399 27.62 9.76 48.11
CA LYS A 399 27.99 10.60 49.25
C LYS A 399 29.50 10.60 49.47
N ARG A 400 30.20 11.70 49.20
CA ARG A 400 31.58 11.86 49.71
C ARG A 400 32.01 13.21 50.28
N GLY A 401 31.15 14.24 50.28
CA GLY A 401 31.58 15.57 50.77
C GLY A 401 30.72 16.21 51.85
N HIS A 402 29.39 16.13 51.75
CA HIS A 402 28.54 17.10 52.45
C HIS A 402 28.01 16.66 53.82
N VAL A 403 27.88 15.36 54.07
CA VAL A 403 27.27 14.83 55.30
C VAL A 403 28.16 15.06 56.54
N PHE A 404 29.46 15.27 56.35
CA PHE A 404 30.40 15.42 57.48
C PHE A 404 30.33 16.80 58.13
N GLY A 405 30.02 17.86 57.37
CA GLY A 405 29.97 19.23 57.90
C GLY A 405 28.74 19.52 58.76
N LEU A 406 27.57 19.02 58.35
CA LEU A 406 26.30 19.23 59.06
C LEU A 406 26.26 18.56 60.43
N ARG A 407 26.70 17.30 60.52
CA ARG A 407 26.75 16.56 61.79
C ARG A 407 27.67 17.21 62.83
N ALA A 408 28.79 17.80 62.39
CA ALA A 408 29.70 18.51 63.28
C ALA A 408 29.07 19.79 63.85
N GLY A 409 28.36 20.57 63.02
CA GLY A 409 27.62 21.75 63.47
C GLY A 409 26.54 21.41 64.50
N LEU A 410 25.80 20.32 64.26
CA LEU A 410 24.72 19.86 65.11
C LEU A 410 25.18 19.45 66.52
N VAL A 411 26.25 18.66 66.58
CA VAL A 411 26.90 18.28 67.85
C VAL A 411 27.39 19.52 68.60
N THR A 412 27.90 20.52 67.88
CA THR A 412 28.38 21.77 68.46
C THR A 412 27.24 22.57 69.10
N VAL A 413 26.07 22.65 68.45
CA VAL A 413 24.88 23.35 68.99
C VAL A 413 24.37 22.68 70.26
N ILE A 414 24.30 21.34 70.28
CA ILE A 414 23.89 20.58 71.47
C ILE A 414 24.88 20.83 72.62
N ALA A 415 26.19 20.74 72.34
CA ALA A 415 27.23 20.98 73.33
C ALA A 415 27.14 22.40 73.90
N LEU A 416 26.95 23.40 73.05
CA LEU A 416 26.78 24.79 73.47
C LEU A 416 25.54 24.97 74.35
N GLY A 417 24.41 24.37 73.97
CA GLY A 417 23.18 24.38 74.78
C GLY A 417 23.39 23.79 76.17
N LEU A 418 24.07 22.64 76.27
CA LEU A 418 24.42 22.02 77.55
C LEU A 418 25.33 22.91 78.40
N ILE A 419 26.33 23.57 77.78
CA ILE A 419 27.21 24.52 78.48
C ILE A 419 26.39 25.67 79.06
N VAL A 420 25.47 26.26 78.29
CA VAL A 420 24.60 27.34 78.77
C VAL A 420 23.76 26.89 79.97
N ILE A 421 23.19 25.68 79.93
CA ILE A 421 22.44 25.11 81.06
C ILE A 421 23.32 24.99 82.31
N VAL A 422 24.53 24.41 82.17
CA VAL A 422 25.45 24.19 83.30
C VAL A 422 25.89 25.53 83.92
N VAL A 423 26.25 26.50 83.08
CA VAL A 423 26.64 27.84 83.55
C VAL A 423 25.50 28.54 84.27
N ALA A 424 24.28 28.45 83.75
CA ALA A 424 23.10 29.01 84.41
C ALA A 424 22.84 28.34 85.78
N LEU A 425 22.94 27.00 85.88
CA LEU A 425 22.80 26.29 87.16
C LEU A 425 23.86 26.73 88.19
N LEU A 426 25.12 26.88 87.76
CA LEU A 426 26.20 27.33 88.63
C LEU A 426 25.97 28.77 89.11
N LEU A 427 25.56 29.68 88.23
CA LEU A 427 25.23 31.06 88.62
C LEU A 427 24.05 31.11 89.59
N TYR A 428 23.03 30.28 89.40
CA TYR A 428 21.91 30.16 90.33
C TYR A 428 22.38 29.70 91.72
N LEU A 429 23.31 28.75 91.79
CA LEU A 429 23.90 28.28 93.05
C LEU A 429 24.77 29.32 93.75
N VAL A 430 25.37 30.27 93.03
CA VAL A 430 26.21 31.33 93.59
C VAL A 430 25.38 32.51 94.11
N ILE A 431 24.26 32.80 93.46
CA ILE A 431 23.37 33.91 93.83
C ILE A 431 22.50 33.55 95.05
N ARG A 432 22.21 32.26 95.23
CA ARG A 432 21.45 31.72 96.35
C ARG A 432 22.34 31.47 97.56
#